data_AF-C2FV83-F1
#
_entry.id   AF-C2FV83-F1
#
_cell.length_a   1.000
_cell.length_b   1.000
_cell.length_c   1.000
_cell.angle_alpha   90.00
_cell.angle_beta   90.00
_cell.angle_gamma   90.00
#
_symmetry.space_group_name_H-M   'P 1'
#
loop_
_entity.id
_entity.type
_entity.pdbx_description
1 polymer ?
#
loop_
_entity_poly.entity_id
_entity_poly.type
_entity_poly.pdbx_seq_one_letter_code
_entity_poly.pdbx_strand_id
1 'polypeptide(L)' 'MTDILTNLSRFYNVQLDYQSTVPDKLFTGKIQRNSSLSDVLDMLSAVSGGSFKIKDRTVSIEFKNSK' A
#
# COMPACT_ATOMS: atom_id res chain seq x y z
N MET A 1 -0.50 -1.69 9.61
CA MET A 1 -0.23 -1.53 8.16
C MET A 1 -0.13 -2.86 7.42
N THR A 2 0.65 -3.82 7.93
CA THR A 2 0.92 -5.12 7.28
C THR A 2 -0.32 -5.88 6.82
N ASP A 3 -1.40 -5.87 7.60
CA ASP A 3 -2.65 -6.57 7.24
C ASP A 3 -3.32 -5.95 6.01
N ILE A 4 -3.27 -4.62 5.87
CA ILE A 4 -3.83 -3.91 4.71
C ILE A 4 -3.07 -4.33 3.46
N LEU A 5 -1.74 -4.28 3.51
CA LEU A 5 -0.89 -4.66 2.38
C LEU A 5 -1.09 -6.12 2.00
N THR A 6 -1.15 -7.02 2.99
CA THR A 6 -1.43 -8.46 2.78
C THR A 6 -2.79 -8.68 2.10
N ASN A 7 -3.83 -7.96 2.55
CA ASN A 7 -5.15 -8.05 1.94
C ASN A 7 -5.17 -7.51 0.51
N LEU A 8 -4.43 -6.42 0.23
CA LEU A 8 -4.29 -5.90 -1.13
C LEU A 8 -3.62 -6.89 -2.07
N SER A 9 -2.54 -7.52 -1.64
CA SER A 9 -1.86 -8.56 -2.41
C SER A 9 -2.83 -9.67 -2.81
N ARG A 10 -3.70 -10.10 -1.89
CA ARG A 10 -4.70 -11.14 -2.13
C ARG A 10 -5.84 -10.69 -3.03
N PHE A 11 -6.40 -9.51 -2.79
CA PHE A 11 -7.55 -9.01 -3.54
C PHE A 11 -7.22 -8.68 -4.99
N TYR A 12 -6.02 -8.15 -5.23
CA TYR A 12 -5.59 -7.70 -6.56
C TYR A 12 -4.59 -8.66 -7.22
N ASN A 13 -4.24 -9.77 -6.54
CA ASN A 13 -3.27 -10.76 -7.01
C ASN A 13 -1.96 -10.12 -7.49
N VAL A 14 -1.35 -9.33 -6.60
CA VAL A 14 -0.11 -8.59 -6.81
C VAL A 14 0.96 -9.01 -5.82
N GLN A 15 2.22 -8.98 -6.26
CA GLN A 15 3.40 -9.19 -5.44
C GLN A 15 3.78 -7.88 -4.75
N LEU A 16 4.17 -7.96 -3.48
CA LEU A 16 4.61 -6.80 -2.72
C LEU A 16 6.12 -6.84 -2.57
N ASP A 17 6.77 -5.72 -2.87
CA ASP A 17 8.20 -5.54 -2.76
C ASP A 17 8.50 -4.40 -1.78
N TYR A 18 8.99 -4.75 -0.59
CA TYR A 18 9.22 -3.82 0.50
C TYR A 18 10.64 -3.27 0.42
N GLN A 19 10.78 -2.01 0.01
CA GLN A 19 12.06 -1.31 -0.13
C GLN A 19 12.49 -0.62 1.16
N SER A 20 11.64 -0.65 2.20
CA SER A 20 11.86 0.01 3.49
C SER A 20 11.06 -0.69 4.60
N THR A 21 11.35 -0.34 5.85
CA THR A 21 10.60 -0.84 7.00
C THR A 21 9.17 -0.34 6.97
N VAL A 22 8.21 -1.26 7.05
CA VAL A 22 6.79 -0.91 7.16
C VAL A 22 6.56 -0.27 8.54
N PRO A 23 6.03 0.96 8.64
CA PRO A 23 5.79 1.58 9.92
C PRO A 23 4.70 0.80 10.68
N ASP A 24 4.93 0.61 11.97
CA ASP A 24 3.94 0.04 12.89
C ASP A 24 2.90 1.10 13.27
N LYS A 25 2.20 1.60 12.24
CA LYS A 25 1.09 2.54 12.36
C LYS A 25 -0.20 1.86 11.98
N LEU A 26 -1.24 2.16 12.75
CA LEU A 26 -2.60 1.78 12.46
C LEU A 26 -3.18 2.80 11.48
N PHE A 27 -3.67 2.28 10.36
CA PHE A 27 -4.38 3.07 9.35
C PHE A 27 -5.81 2.54 9.29
N THR A 28 -6.78 3.44 9.41
CA THR A 28 -8.19 3.12 9.27
C THR A 28 -8.71 3.79 8.01
N GLY A 29 -9.47 3.06 7.20
CA GLY A 29 -10.05 3.59 5.98
C GLY A 29 -11.12 2.66 5.43
N LYS A 30 -12.01 3.20 4.59
CA LYS A 30 -12.99 2.41 3.84
C LYS A 30 -12.51 2.31 2.41
N ILE A 31 -12.11 1.11 1.99
CA ILE A 31 -11.87 0.82 0.57
C ILE A 31 -13.23 0.57 -0.06
N GLN A 32 -13.58 1.33 -1.09
CA GLN A 32 -14.81 1.06 -1.84
C GLN A 32 -14.61 -0.19 -2.70
N ARG A 33 -15.64 -1.04 -2.83
CA ARG A 33 -15.54 -2.32 -3.57
C ARG A 33 -15.23 -2.16 -5.06
N ASN A 34 -15.46 -0.97 -5.60
CA ASN A 34 -15.23 -0.61 -7.00
C ASN A 34 -13.93 0.19 -7.22
N SER A 35 -13.13 0.42 -6.17
CA SER A 35 -11.85 1.12 -6.30
C SER A 35 -10.83 0.26 -7.04
N SER A 36 -10.06 0.87 -7.94
CA SER A 36 -8.92 0.19 -8.55
C SER A 36 -7.76 0.10 -7.55
N LEU A 37 -6.81 -0.82 -7.79
CA LEU A 37 -5.59 -0.91 -6.97
C LEU A 37 -4.85 0.44 -6.92
N SER A 38 -4.74 1.14 -8.05
CA SER A 38 -4.13 2.46 -8.14
C SER A 38 -4.80 3.47 -7.21
N ASP A 39 -6.13 3.56 -7.20
CA ASP A 39 -6.85 4.50 -6.33
C ASP A 39 -6.58 4.22 -4.85
N VAL A 40 -6.53 2.94 -4.48
CA VAL A 40 -6.26 2.54 -3.10
C VAL A 40 -4.82 2.86 -2.69
N LEU A 41 -3.86 2.65 -3.58
CA LEU A 41 -2.45 2.98 -3.33
C LEU A 41 -2.22 4.50 -3.27
N ASP A 42 -2.91 5.29 -4.09
CA ASP A 42 -2.85 6.76 -4.04
C ASP A 42 -3.42 7.28 -2.72
N MET A 43 -4.55 6.74 -2.27
CA MET A 43 -5.11 7.05 -0.95
C MET A 43 -4.13 6.65 0.17
N LEU A 44 -3.55 5.46 0.10
CA LEU A 44 -2.56 4.99 1.09
C LEU A 44 -1.34 5.90 1.12
N SER A 45 -0.82 6.32 -0.03
CA SER A 45 0.27 7.27 -0.17
C SER A 45 -0.03 8.58 0.56
N ALA A 46 -1.24 9.13 0.33
CA ALA A 46 -1.67 10.39 0.94
C ALA A 46 -1.78 10.33 2.48
N VAL A 47 -2.18 9.20 3.05
CA VAL A 47 -2.37 9.07 4.51
C VAL A 47 -1.14 8.53 5.25
N SER A 48 -0.31 7.71 4.59
CA SER A 48 0.84 7.07 5.23
C SER A 48 2.16 7.79 4.99
N GLY A 49 2.21 8.72 4.02
CA GLY A 49 3.46 9.33 3.55
C GLY A 49 4.40 8.34 2.88
N GLY A 50 3.86 7.20 2.40
CA GLY A 50 4.60 6.17 1.69
C GLY A 50 4.50 6.36 0.18
N SER A 51 5.54 6.02 -0.55
CA SER A 51 5.52 5.90 -2.01
C SER A 51 5.16 4.47 -2.40
N PHE A 52 4.18 4.36 -3.31
CA PHE A 52 3.74 3.10 -3.87
C PHE A 52 3.89 3.19 -5.39
N LYS A 53 4.53 2.20 -6.00
CA LYS A 53 4.68 2.12 -7.46
C LYS A 53 4.23 0.76 -7.95
N ILE A 54 3.31 0.75 -8.91
CA ILE A 54 2.89 -0.48 -9.59
C ILE A 54 3.74 -0.65 -10.85
N LYS A 55 4.33 -1.83 -11.01
CA LYS A 55 4.95 -2.27 -12.26
C LYS A 55 4.51 -3.70 -12.55
N ASP A 56 3.80 -3.89 -13.65
CA ASP A 56 3.19 -5.17 -14.04
C ASP A 56 2.28 -5.73 -12.94
N ARG A 57 2.77 -6.70 -12.17
CA ARG A 57 2.06 -7.32 -11.03
C ARG A 57 2.77 -7.10 -9.70
N THR A 58 3.77 -6.22 -9.65
CA THR A 58 4.57 -5.94 -8.47
C THR A 58 4.31 -4.53 -7.98
N VAL A 59 4.06 -4.39 -6.68
CA VAL A 59 3.91 -3.12 -5.98
C VAL A 59 5.15 -2.88 -5.14
N SER A 60 5.97 -1.91 -5.54
CA SER A 60 7.09 -1.44 -4.74
C SER A 60 6.60 -0.47 -3.68
N ILE A 61 7.00 -0.71 -2.43
CA ILE A 61 6.53 0.01 -1.24
C ILE A 61 7.73 0.65 -0.52
N GLU A 62 7.71 1.97 -0.41
CA GLU A 62 8.75 2.74 0.26
C GLU A 62 8.12 3.77 1.21
N PHE A 63 8.27 3.59 2.51
CA PHE A 63 7.84 4.59 3.49
C PHE A 63 8.95 5.60 3.72
N LYS A 64 8.64 6.89 3.58
CA LYS A 64 9.56 7.93 4.05
C LYS A 64 9.57 7.88 5.57
N ASN A 65 10.62 7.30 6.12
CA ASN A 65 10.89 7.36 7.54
C ASN A 65 11.35 8.80 7.85
N SER A 66 10.40 9.71 8.05
CA SER A 66 10.72 11.03 8.61
C SER A 66 11.30 10.79 10.01
N LYS A 67 12.61 10.98 10.11
CA LYS A 67 13.31 11.22 11.38
C LYS A 67 12.70 12.42 12.09
#